data_AF-A0A820QK76-F1
#
_entry.id   AF-A0A820QK76-F1
#
_cell.length_a   1.000
_cell.length_b   1.000
_cell.length_c   1.000
_cell.angle_alpha   90.00
_cell.angle_beta   90.00
_cell.angle_gamma   90.00
#
_symmetry.space_group_name_H-M   'P 1'
#
loop_
_entity.id
_entity.type
_entity.pdbx_description
1 polymer ?
#
loop_
_entity_poly.entity_id
_entity_poly.type
_entity_poly.pdbx_seq_one_letter_code
_entity_poly.pdbx_strand_id
1 'polypeptide(L)'
;MKYFILEPVFMELILLAAVYPNRTELKLFNFEQRTTAKYFTDESSLRSVFQQLILVNDDKSARVGSLKEYTRNMYVRILNFFKNLTHLNIIGPYVMLCPVVAYIRGLTKLSSIYGSIMASDVSLVSRLYVFDNDLKLGEENFADIVNKNILCLLYNEAGKNAFEDDVFRIFNHILVFENDYQANVIKILQKYSAKKYLIPDETMLALENVISIPEWFDQVLKVFESMIYNKQSVSEKILQIIADYFYLSHDKKLRDRLFHLLTMVDDNQDVSDEIFDILELEKASLVISSNLSDANHAIVYLFEKTKEGKRLTINGFKALSKVIDNRSKLNEEILKIILNTSNNEQIITDDLIQKLVKRFKPHKVQKYLLEIFENLVKNNQDIPNELSFKSEIGESVKNTTRHRLAMLTS
;
A
#
# COMPACT_ATOMS: atom_id res chain seq x y z
N MET A 1 4.38 45.34 27.77
CA MET A 1 5.30 44.23 27.43
C MET A 1 4.50 42.94 27.33
N LYS A 2 4.33 42.40 26.12
CA LYS A 2 3.82 41.04 25.94
C LYS A 2 5.04 40.13 25.83
N TYR A 3 5.22 39.24 26.79
CA TYR A 3 6.22 38.18 26.70
C TYR A 3 5.82 37.26 25.54
N PHE A 4 6.63 37.23 24.48
CA PHE A 4 6.54 36.17 23.48
C PHE A 4 7.02 34.90 24.18
N ILE A 5 6.10 33.97 24.42
CA ILE A 5 6.44 32.61 24.85
C ILE A 5 7.22 32.01 23.67
N LEU A 6 8.54 31.93 23.79
CA LEU A 6 9.37 31.17 22.87
C LEU A 6 8.89 29.72 22.94
N GLU A 7 8.42 29.18 21.81
CA GLU A 7 7.94 27.81 21.74
C GLU A 7 9.05 26.83 22.20
N PRO A 8 8.70 25.70 22.84
CA PRO A 8 9.66 24.71 23.35
C PRO A 8 10.73 24.26 22.33
N VAL A 9 10.39 24.26 21.03
CA VAL A 9 11.31 23.93 19.93
C VAL A 9 12.46 24.94 19.83
N PHE A 10 12.21 26.21 20.13
CA PHE A 10 13.23 27.26 20.16
C PHE A 10 14.22 27.06 21.34
N MET A 11 13.70 26.60 22.48
CA MET A 11 14.52 26.21 23.63
C MET A 11 15.32 24.93 23.32
N GLU A 12 14.74 23.94 22.65
CA GLU A 12 15.46 22.73 22.22
C GLU A 12 16.57 23.02 21.19
N LEU A 13 16.34 23.93 20.24
CA LEU A 13 17.34 24.36 19.24
C LEU A 13 18.50 25.13 19.89
N ILE A 14 18.22 25.93 20.92
CA ILE A 14 19.23 26.63 21.73
C ILE A 14 19.95 25.64 22.66
N LEU A 15 19.24 24.68 23.26
CA LEU A 15 19.78 23.65 24.15
C LEU A 15 20.68 22.65 23.40
N LEU A 16 20.31 22.20 22.20
CA LEU A 16 21.15 21.31 21.39
C LEU A 16 22.48 21.96 20.99
N ALA A 17 22.51 23.28 20.84
CA ALA A 17 23.74 24.03 20.62
C ALA A 17 24.56 24.23 21.92
N ALA A 18 23.93 24.14 23.09
CA ALA A 18 24.54 24.33 24.41
C ALA A 18 25.04 23.02 25.08
N VAL A 19 24.61 21.84 24.62
CA VAL A 19 24.84 20.55 25.30
C VAL A 19 26.20 19.90 25.01
N TYR A 20 27.10 20.51 24.23
CA TYR A 20 28.49 20.02 24.08
C TYR A 20 29.52 21.01 24.67
N PRO A 21 29.97 20.81 25.93
CA PRO A 21 30.86 21.77 26.61
C PRO A 21 32.32 21.70 26.19
N ASN A 22 32.76 20.68 25.44
CA ASN A 22 34.18 20.28 25.43
C ASN A 22 34.90 20.29 24.08
N ARG A 23 34.37 20.91 23.02
CA ARG A 23 35.16 21.21 21.81
C ARG A 23 34.83 22.59 21.26
N THR A 24 35.50 23.58 21.84
CA THR A 24 35.62 24.95 21.37
C THR A 24 36.38 24.98 20.05
N GLU A 25 35.67 25.14 18.92
CA GLU A 25 36.05 26.02 17.80
C GLU A 25 35.10 25.79 16.62
N LEU A 26 34.16 26.72 16.39
CA LEU A 26 33.32 26.76 15.20
C LEU A 26 33.76 27.94 14.32
N LYS A 27 34.28 27.67 13.11
CA LYS A 27 34.66 28.70 12.13
C LYS A 27 33.54 28.89 11.11
N LEU A 28 32.82 29.99 11.21
CA LEU A 28 31.84 30.42 10.21
C LEU A 28 32.50 31.41 9.24
N PHE A 29 32.49 31.09 7.94
CA PHE A 29 32.91 32.01 6.89
C PHE A 29 31.71 32.81 6.39
N ASN A 30 31.80 34.14 6.50
CA ASN A 30 30.86 35.06 5.88
C ASN A 30 31.39 35.45 4.49
N PHE A 31 30.73 35.00 3.42
CA PHE A 31 31.19 35.21 2.04
C PHE A 31 31.00 36.65 1.52
N GLU A 32 30.19 37.48 2.19
CA GLU A 32 29.90 38.84 1.71
C GLU A 32 30.78 39.93 2.35
N GLN A 33 31.49 39.61 3.43
CA GLN A 33 32.37 40.55 4.11
C GLN A 33 33.79 39.99 4.13
N ARG A 34 34.71 40.62 3.38
CA ARG A 34 36.16 40.36 3.45
C ARG A 34 36.76 40.81 4.79
N THR A 35 36.26 40.27 5.90
CA THR A 35 36.79 40.52 7.25
C THR A 35 36.75 39.25 8.09
N THR A 36 37.96 38.76 8.35
CA THR A 36 38.46 38.09 9.56
C THR A 36 37.54 37.10 10.30
N ALA A 37 38.02 35.85 10.32
CA ALA A 37 37.54 34.77 11.18
C ALA A 37 37.34 35.24 12.64
N LYS A 38 36.12 35.08 13.16
CA LYS A 38 35.86 35.12 14.60
C LYS A 38 35.66 33.70 15.11
N TYR A 39 36.44 33.37 16.12
CA TYR A 39 36.38 32.13 16.87
C TYR A 39 35.24 32.25 17.88
N PHE A 40 34.35 31.27 17.93
CA PHE A 40 33.28 31.21 18.92
C PHE A 40 33.62 30.17 19.98
N THR A 41 33.83 30.63 21.21
CA THR A 41 34.36 29.83 22.32
C THR A 41 33.37 29.61 23.46
N ASP A 42 32.15 30.19 23.40
CA ASP A 42 31.16 30.07 24.47
C ASP A 42 29.69 30.25 24.02
N GLU A 43 28.76 29.85 24.89
CA GLU A 43 27.30 29.92 24.73
C GLU A 43 26.81 31.36 24.46
N SER A 44 27.51 32.36 25.00
CA SER A 44 27.17 33.78 24.84
C SER A 44 27.32 34.25 23.39
N SER A 45 28.28 33.68 22.67
CA SER A 45 28.56 33.98 21.27
C SER A 45 27.48 33.49 20.31
N LEU A 46 27.01 32.24 20.49
CA LEU A 46 25.88 31.69 19.74
C LEU A 46 24.59 32.46 20.07
N ARG A 47 24.38 32.82 21.34
CA ARG A 47 23.26 33.67 21.75
C ARG A 47 23.29 35.03 21.07
N SER A 48 24.48 35.63 20.85
CA SER A 48 24.61 36.88 20.11
C SER A 48 24.28 36.73 18.62
N VAL A 49 24.64 35.60 17.98
CA VAL A 49 24.29 35.30 16.58
C VAL A 49 22.78 35.09 16.43
N PHE A 50 22.17 34.35 17.36
CA PHE A 50 20.71 34.18 17.40
C PHE A 50 19.99 35.50 17.70
N GLN A 51 20.50 36.31 18.63
CA GLN A 51 19.97 37.65 18.91
C GLN A 51 20.11 38.58 17.70
N GLN A 52 21.22 38.52 16.95
CA GLN A 52 21.41 39.28 15.71
C GLN A 52 20.45 38.81 14.61
N LEU A 53 20.22 37.50 14.45
CA LEU A 53 19.21 36.97 13.52
C LEU A 53 17.78 37.44 13.84
N ILE A 54 17.48 37.63 15.13
CA ILE A 54 16.20 38.20 15.62
C ILE A 54 16.18 39.74 15.46
N LEU A 55 17.31 40.43 15.64
CA LEU A 55 17.44 41.90 15.63
C LEU A 55 17.61 42.52 14.22
N VAL A 56 17.98 41.75 13.19
CA VAL A 56 18.00 42.22 11.77
C VAL A 56 16.57 42.34 11.20
N ASN A 57 15.60 42.67 12.03
CA ASN A 57 14.24 43.00 11.61
C ASN A 57 13.69 44.25 12.31
N ASP A 58 14.58 45.08 12.86
CA ASP A 58 14.27 46.40 13.41
C ASP A 58 14.09 47.47 12.31
N ASP A 59 13.70 47.04 11.10
CA ASP A 59 13.34 47.94 10.02
C ASP A 59 11.91 48.44 10.28
N LYS A 60 11.83 49.55 11.02
CA LYS A 60 10.62 50.20 11.57
C LYS A 60 9.60 50.68 10.53
N SER A 61 9.53 50.12 9.33
CA SER A 61 8.61 50.58 8.28
C SER A 61 7.87 49.49 7.50
N ALA A 62 8.24 48.21 7.61
CA ALA A 62 7.48 47.14 6.97
C ALA A 62 6.36 46.68 7.91
N ARG A 63 5.10 46.89 7.51
CA ARG A 63 3.90 46.35 8.17
C ARG A 63 4.18 44.94 8.66
N VAL A 64 4.08 44.72 9.97
CA VAL A 64 4.06 43.39 10.55
C VAL A 64 2.93 42.64 9.84
N GLY A 65 3.29 41.76 8.91
CA GLY A 65 2.38 40.74 8.40
C GLY A 65 1.79 39.98 9.58
N SER A 66 0.73 39.21 9.38
CA SER A 66 0.11 38.43 10.47
C SER A 66 1.19 37.71 11.32
N LEU A 67 0.96 37.52 12.63
CA LEU A 67 1.91 36.82 13.52
C LEU A 67 2.43 35.50 12.89
N LYS A 68 1.56 34.83 12.11
CA LYS A 68 1.86 33.65 11.31
C LYS A 68 3.01 33.86 10.30
N GLU A 69 3.01 35.00 9.61
CA GLU A 69 3.98 35.39 8.59
C GLU A 69 5.32 35.83 9.19
N TYR A 70 5.27 36.56 10.32
CA TYR A 70 6.47 36.85 11.10
C TYR A 70 7.17 35.57 11.59
N THR A 71 6.41 34.65 12.18
CA THR A 71 6.94 33.37 12.66
C THR A 71 7.52 32.56 11.49
N ARG A 72 6.83 32.47 10.36
CA ARG A 72 7.32 31.80 9.15
C ARG A 72 8.67 32.38 8.70
N ASN A 73 8.80 33.70 8.60
CA ASN A 73 10.02 34.36 8.15
C ASN A 73 11.20 34.12 9.10
N MET A 74 10.95 34.13 10.42
CA MET A 74 11.98 33.82 11.42
C MET A 74 12.46 32.38 11.31
N TYR A 75 11.54 31.41 11.18
CA TYR A 75 11.88 30.00 10.98
C TYR A 75 12.69 29.80 9.68
N VAL A 76 12.32 30.45 8.57
CA VAL A 76 13.06 30.38 7.30
C VAL A 76 14.50 30.90 7.47
N ARG A 77 14.72 32.01 8.18
CA ARG A 77 16.07 32.53 8.44
C ARG A 77 16.93 31.58 9.27
N ILE A 78 16.36 30.99 10.31
CA ILE A 78 17.05 30.00 11.16
C ILE A 78 17.39 28.74 10.36
N LEU A 79 16.46 28.28 9.53
CA LEU A 79 16.69 27.14 8.65
C LEU A 79 17.76 27.42 7.61
N ASN A 80 17.79 28.62 7.01
CA ASN A 80 18.86 29.01 6.09
C ASN A 80 20.24 29.02 6.78
N PHE A 81 20.30 29.45 8.04
CA PHE A 81 21.54 29.35 8.83
C PHE A 81 21.98 27.89 8.99
N PHE A 82 21.10 27.00 9.45
CA PHE A 82 21.44 25.59 9.60
C PHE A 82 21.74 24.89 8.27
N LYS A 83 21.02 25.21 7.19
CA LYS A 83 21.28 24.75 5.83
C LYS A 83 22.69 25.10 5.40
N ASN A 84 23.12 26.34 5.60
CA ASN A 84 24.47 26.77 5.28
C ASN A 84 25.53 26.04 6.11
N LEU A 85 25.22 25.69 7.37
CA LEU A 85 26.12 24.88 8.20
C LEU A 85 26.27 23.44 7.67
N THR A 86 25.26 22.86 7.01
CA THR A 86 25.36 21.49 6.44
C THR A 86 26.42 21.37 5.33
N HIS A 87 26.82 22.47 4.71
CA HIS A 87 27.86 22.51 3.68
C HIS A 87 29.26 22.76 4.24
N LEU A 88 29.38 23.16 5.52
CA LEU A 88 30.67 23.46 6.11
C LEU A 88 31.30 22.15 6.62
N ASN A 89 32.45 21.80 6.04
CA ASN A 89 33.23 20.60 6.41
C ASN A 89 33.96 20.82 7.75
N ILE A 90 33.20 21.08 8.82
CA ILE A 90 33.74 21.36 10.17
C ILE A 90 34.09 20.03 10.83
N ILE A 91 35.32 19.98 11.32
CA ILE A 91 36.07 18.79 11.75
C ILE A 91 35.29 17.95 12.78
N GLY A 92 34.75 16.83 12.32
CA GLY A 92 34.24 15.72 13.15
C GLY A 92 32.79 15.30 12.78
N PRO A 93 32.51 14.00 12.58
CA PRO A 93 31.17 13.50 12.23
C PRO A 93 30.09 13.89 13.26
N TYR A 94 30.49 14.21 14.48
CA TYR A 94 29.59 14.52 15.60
C TYR A 94 29.09 15.98 15.65
N VAL A 95 29.86 16.95 15.14
CA VAL A 95 29.49 18.38 15.20
C VAL A 95 28.42 18.73 14.16
N MET A 96 28.36 17.97 13.06
CA MET A 96 27.36 18.12 11.99
C MET A 96 25.98 17.55 12.37
N LEU A 97 25.90 16.64 13.37
CA LEU A 97 24.65 15.96 13.71
C LEU A 97 23.60 16.88 14.33
N CYS A 98 24.00 17.76 15.25
CA CYS A 98 23.07 18.66 15.93
C CYS A 98 22.44 19.68 14.97
N PRO A 99 23.21 20.39 14.10
CA PRO A 99 22.66 21.25 13.06
C PRO A 99 21.71 20.53 12.09
N VAL A 100 22.05 19.30 11.68
CA VAL A 100 21.23 18.50 10.77
C VAL A 100 19.90 18.12 11.41
N VAL A 101 19.92 17.56 12.63
CA VAL A 101 18.70 17.19 13.36
C VAL A 101 17.83 18.43 13.64
N ALA A 102 18.45 19.53 14.05
CA ALA A 102 17.80 20.83 14.25
C ALA A 102 17.10 21.32 12.98
N TYR A 103 17.79 21.27 11.84
CA TYR A 103 17.27 21.68 10.54
C TYR A 103 16.06 20.82 10.13
N ILE A 104 16.18 19.49 10.20
CA ILE A 104 15.10 18.57 9.83
C ILE A 104 13.89 18.77 10.74
N ARG A 105 14.07 18.87 12.06
CA ARG A 105 12.97 19.13 13.01
C ARG A 105 12.27 20.46 12.72
N GLY A 106 13.04 21.51 12.44
CA GLY A 106 12.51 22.82 12.07
C GLY A 106 11.69 22.76 10.78
N LEU A 107 12.17 22.03 9.75
CA LEU A 107 11.42 21.78 8.53
C LEU A 107 10.14 20.97 8.78
N THR A 108 10.20 19.92 9.60
CA THR A 108 9.03 19.11 9.95
C THR A 108 7.95 19.97 10.63
N LYS A 109 8.36 20.86 11.54
CA LYS A 109 7.46 21.79 12.20
C LYS A 109 6.89 22.81 11.21
N LEU A 110 7.72 23.38 10.33
CA LEU A 110 7.24 24.28 9.29
C LEU A 110 6.23 23.63 8.36
N SER A 111 6.55 22.43 7.89
CA SER A 111 5.69 21.61 7.04
C SER A 111 4.35 21.31 7.71
N SER A 112 4.34 20.96 8.99
CA SER A 112 3.08 20.65 9.69
C SER A 112 2.18 21.88 9.94
N ILE A 113 2.74 23.10 10.06
CA ILE A 113 1.98 24.29 10.47
C ILE A 113 1.70 25.28 9.32
N TYR A 114 2.68 25.52 8.45
CA TYR A 114 2.70 26.73 7.60
C TYR A 114 2.53 26.48 6.10
N GLY A 115 2.57 25.23 5.63
CA GLY A 115 2.33 24.88 4.23
C GLY A 115 3.35 23.89 3.67
N SER A 116 3.54 23.89 2.34
CA SER A 116 4.61 23.14 1.66
C SER A 116 5.96 23.80 1.94
N ILE A 117 7.01 22.99 2.16
CA ILE A 117 8.38 23.49 2.15
C ILE A 117 8.93 23.51 0.70
N MET A 118 10.09 24.13 0.48
CA MET A 118 10.67 24.17 -0.86
C MET A 118 11.13 22.78 -1.30
N ALA A 119 10.92 22.42 -2.57
CA ALA A 119 11.38 21.15 -3.12
C ALA A 119 12.89 20.93 -2.91
N SER A 120 13.69 21.99 -3.01
CA SER A 120 15.13 21.95 -2.71
C SER A 120 15.47 21.52 -1.29
N ASP A 121 14.59 21.82 -0.32
CA ASP A 121 14.79 21.43 1.07
C ASP A 121 14.38 19.97 1.30
N VAL A 122 13.34 19.48 0.60
CA VAL A 122 13.01 18.04 0.56
C VAL A 122 14.18 17.25 -0.03
N SER A 123 14.70 17.68 -1.18
CA SER A 123 15.86 17.07 -1.86
C SER A 123 17.09 17.02 -0.96
N LEU A 124 17.41 18.14 -0.29
CA LEU A 124 18.52 18.19 0.67
C LEU A 124 18.34 17.19 1.82
N VAL A 125 17.15 17.15 2.42
CA VAL A 125 16.88 16.26 3.56
C VAL A 125 16.93 14.78 3.15
N SER A 126 16.49 14.43 1.95
CA SER A 126 16.60 13.06 1.43
C SER A 126 18.06 12.59 1.33
N ARG A 127 18.99 13.49 1.00
CA ARG A 127 20.42 13.16 0.96
C ARG A 127 21.06 12.97 2.34
N LEU A 128 20.36 13.40 3.39
CA LEU A 128 20.79 13.23 4.79
C LEU A 128 20.25 11.93 5.40
N TYR A 129 19.44 11.16 4.67
CA TYR A 129 18.99 9.85 5.12
C TYR A 129 20.17 8.88 5.26
N VAL A 130 20.18 8.16 6.37
CA VAL A 130 21.27 7.27 6.75
C VAL A 130 20.86 5.84 6.36
N PHE A 131 21.48 5.31 5.31
CA PHE A 131 21.19 3.96 4.77
C PHE A 131 21.80 2.84 5.63
N ASP A 132 22.97 3.08 6.21
CA ASP A 132 23.65 2.11 7.07
C ASP A 132 23.46 2.52 8.54
N ASN A 133 22.99 1.62 9.40
CA ASN A 133 22.73 1.86 10.84
C ASN A 133 23.99 2.15 11.70
N ASP A 134 25.04 2.65 11.07
CA ASP A 134 26.38 2.84 11.62
C ASP A 134 26.56 4.18 12.33
N LEU A 135 25.55 5.06 12.29
CA LEU A 135 25.58 6.35 12.97
C LEU A 135 25.12 6.20 14.44
N LYS A 136 25.98 5.58 15.24
CA LYS A 136 25.79 5.43 16.70
C LYS A 136 26.79 6.31 17.46
N LEU A 137 26.34 6.88 18.57
CA LEU A 137 27.20 7.55 19.54
C LEU A 137 26.87 7.01 20.93
N GLY A 138 27.75 6.15 21.45
CA GLY A 138 27.47 5.39 22.66
C GLY A 138 26.29 4.42 22.43
N GLU A 139 25.28 4.49 23.29
CA GLU A 139 24.06 3.68 23.20
C GLU A 139 22.99 4.33 22.30
N GLU A 140 23.14 5.62 21.96
CA GLU A 140 22.16 6.35 21.15
C GLU A 140 22.34 6.06 19.65
N ASN A 141 21.25 5.61 19.02
CA ASN A 141 21.18 5.41 17.58
C ASN A 141 20.75 6.72 16.89
N PHE A 142 21.71 7.51 16.45
CA PHE A 142 21.43 8.77 15.76
C PHE A 142 20.87 8.56 14.36
N ALA A 143 21.18 7.44 13.68
CA ALA A 143 20.55 7.08 12.41
C ALA A 143 19.03 7.00 12.58
N ASP A 144 18.56 6.31 13.61
CA ASP A 144 17.13 6.16 13.93
C ASP A 144 16.45 7.53 14.19
N ILE A 145 17.10 8.41 14.95
CA ILE A 145 16.59 9.77 15.21
C ILE A 145 16.48 10.58 13.92
N VAL A 146 17.52 10.57 13.09
CA VAL A 146 17.55 11.31 11.81
C VAL A 146 16.47 10.74 10.88
N ASN A 147 16.48 9.44 10.62
CA ASN A 147 15.58 8.77 9.69
C ASN A 147 14.10 8.94 10.10
N LYS A 148 13.76 8.85 11.39
CA LYS A 148 12.40 9.13 11.89
C LYS A 148 11.95 10.56 11.59
N ASN A 149 12.83 11.54 11.78
CA ASN A 149 12.50 12.94 11.49
C ASN A 149 12.35 13.20 9.99
N ILE A 150 13.18 12.55 9.15
CA ILE A 150 13.07 12.60 7.69
C ILE A 150 11.73 12.00 7.23
N LEU A 151 11.39 10.79 7.68
CA LEU A 151 10.13 10.14 7.31
C LEU A 151 8.91 10.95 7.78
N CYS A 152 8.99 11.60 8.95
CA CYS A 152 7.95 12.51 9.43
C CYS A 152 7.80 13.74 8.52
N LEU A 153 8.91 14.33 8.08
CA LEU A 153 8.90 15.42 7.10
C LEU A 153 8.26 14.98 5.78
N LEU A 154 8.74 13.86 5.21
CA LEU A 154 8.23 13.31 3.95
C LEU A 154 6.75 12.99 4.05
N TYR A 155 6.28 12.43 5.17
CA TYR A 155 4.85 12.23 5.41
C TYR A 155 4.05 13.53 5.36
N ASN A 156 4.56 14.62 5.94
CA ASN A 156 3.87 15.89 5.90
C ASN A 156 3.84 16.49 4.49
N GLU A 157 4.88 16.27 3.69
CA GLU A 157 5.03 16.81 2.33
C GLU A 157 4.41 15.98 1.20
N ALA A 158 4.14 14.69 1.43
CA ALA A 158 3.60 13.76 0.44
C ALA A 158 2.35 14.28 -0.29
N GLY A 159 1.51 15.04 0.40
CA GLY A 159 0.30 15.61 -0.18
C GLY A 159 0.45 17.00 -0.80
N LYS A 160 1.68 17.53 -0.88
CA LYS A 160 1.94 18.94 -1.18
C LYS A 160 2.98 19.15 -2.27
N ASN A 161 4.02 18.33 -2.30
CA ASN A 161 5.10 18.41 -3.27
C ASN A 161 5.21 17.10 -4.07
N ALA A 162 5.55 17.21 -5.35
CA ALA A 162 6.08 16.08 -6.11
C ALA A 162 7.46 15.73 -5.55
N PHE A 163 7.74 14.44 -5.41
CA PHE A 163 9.02 13.96 -4.91
C PHE A 163 10.02 13.74 -6.04
N GLU A 164 11.29 14.00 -5.75
CA GLU A 164 12.42 13.69 -6.62
C GLU A 164 12.93 12.27 -6.37
N ASP A 165 13.73 11.72 -7.30
CA ASP A 165 14.24 10.35 -7.28
C ASP A 165 15.00 10.00 -5.99
N ASP A 166 15.71 10.95 -5.38
CA ASP A 166 16.42 10.76 -4.11
C ASP A 166 15.48 10.29 -2.98
N VAL A 167 14.23 10.75 -2.98
CA VAL A 167 13.19 10.32 -2.02
C VAL A 167 12.79 8.87 -2.29
N PHE A 168 12.57 8.51 -3.56
CA PHE A 168 12.16 7.16 -3.93
C PHE A 168 13.27 6.13 -3.69
N ARG A 169 14.54 6.53 -3.79
CA ARG A 169 15.68 5.68 -3.38
C ARG A 169 15.59 5.27 -1.91
N ILE A 170 15.16 6.17 -1.03
CA ILE A 170 14.95 5.87 0.40
C ILE A 170 13.79 4.88 0.54
N PHE A 171 12.68 5.10 -0.16
CA PHE A 171 11.52 4.21 -0.10
C PHE A 171 11.87 2.80 -0.59
N ASN A 172 12.58 2.68 -1.70
CA ASN A 172 13.02 1.40 -2.25
C ASN A 172 13.91 0.66 -1.25
N HIS A 173 14.87 1.36 -0.64
CA HIS A 173 15.73 0.78 0.38
C HIS A 173 14.91 0.26 1.58
N ILE A 174 14.01 1.08 2.14
CA ILE A 174 13.20 0.68 3.30
C ILE A 174 12.27 -0.49 2.97
N LEU A 175 11.59 -0.44 1.82
CA LEU A 175 10.65 -1.49 1.42
C LEU A 175 11.34 -2.85 1.25
N VAL A 176 12.62 -2.85 0.85
CA VAL A 176 13.38 -4.09 0.63
C VAL A 176 14.13 -4.56 1.89
N PHE A 177 14.69 -3.64 2.69
CA PHE A 177 15.67 -4.01 3.72
C PHE A 177 15.26 -3.64 5.16
N GLU A 178 14.36 -2.68 5.38
CA GLU A 178 14.07 -2.13 6.73
C GLU A 178 12.62 -2.32 7.17
N ASN A 179 12.30 -3.51 7.69
CA ASN A 179 10.95 -3.85 8.15
C ASN A 179 10.34 -2.85 9.15
N ASP A 180 11.16 -2.26 10.02
CA ASP A 180 10.70 -1.33 11.07
C ASP A 180 10.12 -0.02 10.50
N TYR A 181 10.49 0.35 9.27
CA TYR A 181 10.07 1.59 8.62
C TYR A 181 9.10 1.39 7.44
N GLN A 182 8.85 0.15 7.02
CA GLN A 182 7.93 -0.16 5.90
C GLN A 182 6.55 0.49 6.09
N ALA A 183 5.99 0.40 7.31
CA ALA A 183 4.70 1.00 7.64
C ALA A 183 4.65 2.51 7.36
N ASN A 184 5.75 3.20 7.63
CA ASN A 184 5.87 4.64 7.43
C ASN A 184 5.90 4.96 5.94
N VAL A 185 6.71 4.24 5.17
CA VAL A 185 6.82 4.43 3.72
C VAL A 185 5.49 4.14 3.02
N ILE A 186 4.80 3.07 3.37
CA ILE A 186 3.48 2.75 2.79
C ILE A 186 2.48 3.89 3.06
N LYS A 187 2.44 4.44 4.28
CA LYS A 187 1.58 5.60 4.61
C LYS A 187 1.95 6.86 3.83
N ILE A 188 3.25 7.10 3.63
CA ILE A 188 3.74 8.23 2.82
C ILE A 188 3.27 8.05 1.37
N LEU A 189 3.48 6.87 0.79
CA LEU A 189 3.09 6.56 -0.59
C LEU A 189 1.58 6.64 -0.79
N GLN A 190 0.76 6.15 0.15
CA GLN A 190 -0.70 6.31 0.11
C GLN A 190 -1.11 7.78 0.02
N LYS A 191 -0.50 8.64 0.85
CA LYS A 191 -0.81 10.07 0.88
C LYS A 191 -0.32 10.77 -0.39
N TYR A 192 0.80 10.33 -0.93
CA TYR A 192 1.40 10.84 -2.16
C TYR A 192 0.55 10.50 -3.39
N SER A 193 0.20 9.23 -3.57
CA SER A 193 -0.63 8.75 -4.67
C SER A 193 -2.05 9.34 -4.63
N ALA A 194 -2.60 9.61 -3.44
CA ALA A 194 -3.91 10.28 -3.31
C ALA A 194 -3.96 11.70 -3.93
N LYS A 195 -2.81 12.31 -4.23
CA LYS A 195 -2.70 13.62 -4.90
C LYS A 195 -2.43 13.56 -6.39
N LYS A 196 -2.59 12.39 -7.01
CA LYS A 196 -2.33 12.18 -8.44
C LYS A 196 -0.86 12.28 -8.84
N TYR A 197 0.04 12.15 -7.87
CA TYR A 197 1.45 12.01 -8.19
C TYR A 197 1.78 10.57 -8.59
N LEU A 198 2.70 10.44 -9.54
CA LEU A 198 3.12 9.15 -10.08
C LEU A 198 4.20 8.52 -9.20
N ILE A 199 4.09 7.21 -9.00
CA ILE A 199 5.09 6.40 -8.29
C ILE A 199 6.04 5.78 -9.33
N PRO A 200 7.37 5.94 -9.23
CA PRO A 200 8.31 5.33 -10.18
C PRO A 200 8.27 3.80 -10.20
N ASP A 201 8.62 3.21 -11.34
CA ASP A 201 8.59 1.76 -11.59
C ASP A 201 9.40 0.95 -10.56
N GLU A 202 10.58 1.43 -10.18
CA GLU A 202 11.40 0.76 -9.18
C GLU A 202 10.69 0.65 -7.80
N THR A 203 9.93 1.69 -7.43
CA THR A 203 9.15 1.68 -6.19
C THR A 203 7.92 0.77 -6.32
N MET A 204 7.31 0.69 -7.50
CA MET A 204 6.26 -0.29 -7.76
C MET A 204 6.76 -1.72 -7.59
N LEU A 205 7.93 -2.05 -8.15
CA LEU A 205 8.57 -3.36 -7.99
C LEU A 205 8.88 -3.68 -6.52
N ALA A 206 9.26 -2.68 -5.72
CA ALA A 206 9.44 -2.88 -4.28
C ALA A 206 8.10 -3.18 -3.58
N LEU A 207 7.03 -2.44 -3.91
CA LEU A 207 5.68 -2.68 -3.36
C LEU A 207 5.10 -4.03 -3.77
N GLU A 208 5.41 -4.54 -4.96
CA GLU A 208 5.01 -5.87 -5.44
C GLU A 208 5.50 -7.00 -4.53
N ASN A 209 6.66 -6.85 -3.90
CA ASN A 209 7.16 -7.86 -2.98
C ASN A 209 6.51 -7.74 -1.61
N VAL A 210 6.09 -6.53 -1.23
CA VAL A 210 5.46 -6.25 0.06
C VAL A 210 3.97 -6.61 0.07
N ILE A 211 3.25 -6.48 -1.05
CA ILE A 211 1.80 -6.79 -1.11
C ILE A 211 1.51 -8.27 -0.85
N SER A 212 2.45 -9.17 -1.15
CA SER A 212 2.31 -10.60 -0.87
C SER A 212 2.39 -10.94 0.63
N ILE A 213 2.74 -9.97 1.48
CA ILE A 213 2.76 -10.11 2.93
C ILE A 213 1.36 -9.81 3.47
N PRO A 214 0.64 -10.79 4.08
CA PRO A 214 -0.75 -10.62 4.50
C PRO A 214 -0.99 -9.41 5.41
N GLU A 215 -0.05 -9.09 6.28
CA GLU A 215 -0.11 -7.97 7.22
C GLU A 215 -0.13 -6.60 6.51
N TRP A 216 0.48 -6.51 5.34
CA TRP A 216 0.62 -5.27 4.57
C TRP A 216 -0.38 -5.14 3.42
N PHE A 217 -1.03 -6.24 3.02
CA PHE A 217 -1.91 -6.33 1.86
C PHE A 217 -2.88 -5.14 1.74
N ASP A 218 -3.70 -4.90 2.78
CA ASP A 218 -4.72 -3.84 2.76
C ASP A 218 -4.14 -2.43 2.60
N GLN A 219 -2.95 -2.20 3.14
CA GLN A 219 -2.30 -0.89 3.08
C GLN A 219 -1.64 -0.68 1.73
N VAL A 220 -0.95 -1.69 1.20
CA VAL A 220 -0.31 -1.60 -0.12
C VAL A 220 -1.36 -1.55 -1.23
N LEU A 221 -2.46 -2.31 -1.10
CA LEU A 221 -3.58 -2.24 -2.03
C LEU A 221 -4.12 -0.82 -2.19
N LYS A 222 -4.26 -0.04 -1.10
CA LYS A 222 -4.70 1.37 -1.19
C LYS A 222 -3.75 2.27 -2.00
N VAL A 223 -2.46 1.94 -2.03
CA VAL A 223 -1.49 2.65 -2.88
C VAL A 223 -1.79 2.34 -4.35
N PHE A 224 -1.87 1.06 -4.72
CA PHE A 224 -2.19 0.63 -6.08
C PHE A 224 -3.56 1.12 -6.54
N GLU A 225 -4.56 1.12 -5.67
CA GLU A 225 -5.86 1.73 -5.96
C GLU A 225 -5.73 3.17 -6.38
N SER A 226 -5.02 3.97 -5.58
CA SER A 226 -4.81 5.38 -5.88
C SER A 226 -4.11 5.54 -7.24
N MET A 227 -3.12 4.69 -7.54
CA MET A 227 -2.44 4.69 -8.83
C MET A 227 -3.39 4.38 -9.99
N ILE A 228 -4.21 3.34 -9.87
CA ILE A 228 -5.22 2.95 -10.87
C ILE A 228 -6.25 4.07 -11.05
N TYR A 229 -6.76 4.68 -9.97
CA TYR A 229 -7.66 5.84 -10.03
C TYR A 229 -7.03 7.04 -10.77
N ASN A 230 -5.70 7.16 -10.70
CA ASN A 230 -4.94 8.19 -11.39
C ASN A 230 -4.54 7.81 -12.82
N LYS A 231 -5.03 6.67 -13.33
CA LYS A 231 -4.68 6.10 -14.64
C LYS A 231 -3.19 5.76 -14.80
N GLN A 232 -2.50 5.55 -13.69
CA GLN A 232 -1.16 5.00 -13.74
C GLN A 232 -1.25 3.49 -13.95
N SER A 233 -0.52 2.99 -14.95
CA SER A 233 -0.40 1.57 -15.23
C SER A 233 0.22 0.81 -14.05
N VAL A 234 -0.26 -0.41 -13.83
CA VAL A 234 0.31 -1.34 -12.84
C VAL A 234 0.74 -2.62 -13.55
N SER A 235 1.73 -3.30 -12.97
CA SER A 235 2.27 -4.53 -13.57
C SER A 235 1.26 -5.67 -13.57
N GLU A 236 1.45 -6.59 -14.51
CA GLU A 236 0.63 -7.81 -14.62
C GLU A 236 0.65 -8.63 -13.33
N LYS A 237 1.80 -8.67 -12.63
CA LYS A 237 1.92 -9.37 -11.34
C LYS A 237 0.97 -8.80 -10.29
N ILE A 238 0.80 -7.48 -10.23
CA ILE A 238 -0.18 -6.85 -9.33
C ILE A 238 -1.61 -7.20 -9.73
N LEU A 239 -1.91 -7.19 -11.04
CA LEU A 239 -3.23 -7.57 -11.53
C LEU A 239 -3.58 -9.01 -11.17
N GLN A 240 -2.62 -9.93 -11.32
CA GLN A 240 -2.80 -11.32 -10.94
C GLN A 240 -3.05 -11.46 -9.44
N ILE A 241 -2.30 -10.74 -8.59
CA ILE A 241 -2.54 -10.75 -7.14
C ILE A 241 -3.95 -10.23 -6.83
N ILE A 242 -4.38 -9.13 -7.44
CA ILE A 242 -5.75 -8.60 -7.27
C ILE A 242 -6.79 -9.63 -7.71
N ALA A 243 -6.57 -10.30 -8.85
CA ALA A 243 -7.46 -11.32 -9.39
C ALA A 243 -7.54 -12.56 -8.49
N ASP A 244 -6.42 -13.06 -7.99
CA ASP A 244 -6.37 -14.19 -7.07
C ASP A 244 -7.16 -13.89 -5.78
N TYR A 245 -6.95 -12.71 -5.20
CA TYR A 245 -7.72 -12.27 -4.03
C TYR A 245 -9.19 -12.07 -4.36
N PHE A 246 -9.54 -11.63 -5.57
CA PHE A 246 -10.93 -11.54 -6.01
C PHE A 246 -11.60 -12.92 -6.07
N TYR A 247 -10.90 -13.96 -6.54
CA TYR A 247 -11.41 -15.34 -6.56
C TYR A 247 -11.51 -15.98 -5.18
N LEU A 248 -10.49 -15.80 -4.34
CA LEU A 248 -10.33 -16.54 -3.09
C LEU A 248 -10.97 -15.84 -1.89
N SER A 249 -11.15 -14.52 -1.93
CA SER A 249 -11.67 -13.76 -0.79
C SER A 249 -13.11 -14.13 -0.47
N HIS A 250 -13.36 -14.44 0.79
CA HIS A 250 -14.72 -14.69 1.30
C HIS A 250 -15.45 -13.38 1.62
N ASP A 251 -14.73 -12.27 1.82
CA ASP A 251 -15.30 -10.95 2.06
C ASP A 251 -15.92 -10.37 0.78
N LYS A 252 -17.25 -10.24 0.77
CA LYS A 252 -17.99 -9.65 -0.34
C LYS A 252 -17.56 -8.21 -0.63
N LYS A 253 -17.35 -7.38 0.40
CA LYS A 253 -16.99 -5.97 0.19
C LYS A 253 -15.63 -5.85 -0.48
N LEU A 254 -14.68 -6.69 -0.06
CA LEU A 254 -13.37 -6.75 -0.69
C LEU A 254 -13.49 -7.21 -2.15
N ARG A 255 -14.24 -8.29 -2.45
CA ARG A 255 -14.44 -8.75 -3.83
C ARG A 255 -15.06 -7.67 -4.73
N ASP A 256 -16.12 -7.01 -4.26
CA ASP A 256 -16.80 -5.95 -5.02
C ASP A 256 -15.82 -4.78 -5.31
N ARG A 257 -14.97 -4.45 -4.33
CA ARG A 257 -13.89 -3.44 -4.48
C ARG A 257 -12.83 -3.87 -5.49
N LEU A 258 -12.33 -5.11 -5.41
CA LEU A 258 -11.31 -5.64 -6.34
C LEU A 258 -11.84 -5.73 -7.77
N PHE A 259 -13.08 -6.18 -7.95
CA PHE A 259 -13.73 -6.22 -9.26
C PHE A 259 -13.84 -4.82 -9.89
N HIS A 260 -14.22 -3.81 -9.10
CA HIS A 260 -14.25 -2.43 -9.58
C HIS A 260 -12.87 -1.96 -10.04
N LEU A 261 -11.81 -2.29 -9.30
CA LEU A 261 -10.44 -1.95 -9.69
C LEU A 261 -10.01 -2.62 -10.99
N LEU A 262 -10.25 -3.92 -11.14
CA LEU A 262 -9.91 -4.63 -12.38
C LEU A 262 -10.67 -4.04 -13.58
N THR A 263 -11.93 -3.64 -13.39
CA THR A 263 -12.70 -2.95 -14.45
C THR A 263 -12.06 -1.60 -14.81
N MET A 264 -11.62 -0.84 -13.82
CA MET A 264 -10.91 0.42 -14.08
C MET A 264 -9.55 0.20 -14.75
N VAL A 265 -8.89 -0.93 -14.49
CA VAL A 265 -7.63 -1.27 -15.15
C VAL A 265 -7.89 -1.53 -16.63
N ASP A 266 -8.88 -2.36 -16.96
CA ASP A 266 -9.32 -2.67 -18.34
C ASP A 266 -9.66 -1.39 -19.13
N ASP A 267 -10.25 -0.39 -18.48
CA ASP A 267 -10.55 0.92 -19.09
C ASP A 267 -9.29 1.80 -19.33
N ASN A 268 -8.20 1.59 -18.58
CA ASN A 268 -7.05 2.50 -18.54
C ASN A 268 -5.78 1.93 -19.17
N GLN A 269 -5.63 0.60 -19.26
CA GLN A 269 -4.48 -0.07 -19.84
C GLN A 269 -4.88 -1.40 -20.48
N ASP A 270 -4.09 -1.86 -21.44
CA ASP A 270 -4.25 -3.20 -21.99
C ASP A 270 -4.00 -4.25 -20.91
N VAL A 271 -4.91 -5.22 -20.80
CA VAL A 271 -4.83 -6.34 -19.87
C VAL A 271 -4.60 -7.65 -20.62
N SER A 272 -4.04 -8.65 -19.94
CA SER A 272 -3.92 -9.99 -20.51
C SER A 272 -5.30 -10.62 -20.73
N ASP A 273 -5.36 -11.59 -21.67
CA ASP A 273 -6.56 -12.39 -21.91
C ASP A 273 -7.06 -13.09 -20.63
N GLU A 274 -6.16 -13.43 -19.71
CA GLU A 274 -6.52 -14.04 -18.43
C GLU A 274 -7.31 -13.07 -17.56
N ILE A 275 -6.80 -11.85 -17.34
CA ILE A 275 -7.49 -10.83 -16.54
C ILE A 275 -8.81 -10.41 -17.22
N PHE A 276 -8.81 -10.28 -18.54
CA PHE A 276 -10.01 -9.99 -19.32
C PHE A 276 -11.09 -11.07 -19.15
N ASP A 277 -10.73 -12.34 -19.29
CA ASP A 277 -11.66 -13.46 -19.11
C ASP A 277 -12.29 -13.45 -17.71
N ILE A 278 -11.51 -13.12 -16.67
CA ILE A 278 -11.98 -13.04 -15.28
C ILE A 278 -13.07 -11.96 -15.13
N LEU A 279 -12.84 -10.79 -15.73
CA LEU A 279 -13.81 -9.68 -15.74
C LEU A 279 -15.09 -10.06 -16.47
N GLU A 280 -14.99 -10.65 -17.66
CA GLU A 280 -16.15 -11.03 -18.45
C GLU A 280 -16.96 -12.16 -17.79
N LEU A 281 -16.31 -13.12 -17.13
CA LEU A 281 -16.97 -14.14 -16.33
C LEU A 281 -17.77 -13.54 -15.18
N GLU A 282 -17.23 -12.53 -14.50
CA GLU A 282 -17.95 -11.83 -13.43
C GLU A 282 -19.12 -10.99 -13.98
N LYS A 283 -18.92 -10.26 -15.08
CA LYS A 283 -19.99 -9.50 -15.75
C LYS A 283 -21.14 -10.43 -16.16
N ALA A 284 -20.85 -11.57 -16.78
CA ALA A 284 -21.84 -12.59 -17.12
C ALA A 284 -22.58 -13.10 -15.87
N SER A 285 -21.86 -13.34 -14.77
CA SER A 285 -22.43 -13.76 -13.49
C SER A 285 -23.43 -12.73 -12.93
N LEU A 286 -23.10 -11.43 -13.03
CA LEU A 286 -23.98 -10.34 -12.60
C LEU A 286 -25.27 -10.27 -13.43
N VAL A 287 -25.16 -10.40 -14.76
CA VAL A 287 -26.30 -10.44 -15.70
C VAL A 287 -27.26 -11.58 -15.36
N ILE A 288 -26.73 -12.78 -15.10
CA ILE A 288 -27.51 -13.95 -14.71
C ILE A 288 -28.18 -13.71 -13.35
N SER A 289 -27.42 -13.23 -12.37
CA SER A 289 -27.91 -13.06 -10.99
C SER A 289 -29.03 -12.02 -10.86
N SER A 290 -29.08 -11.07 -11.79
CA SER A 290 -30.07 -9.99 -11.88
C SER A 290 -31.22 -10.33 -12.83
N ASN A 291 -31.18 -11.50 -13.48
CA ASN A 291 -32.20 -11.96 -14.44
C ASN A 291 -32.49 -10.93 -15.55
N LEU A 292 -31.43 -10.33 -16.10
CA LEU A 292 -31.55 -9.38 -17.21
C LEU A 292 -31.89 -10.10 -18.54
N SER A 293 -32.26 -9.34 -19.57
CA SER A 293 -32.62 -9.84 -20.90
C SER A 293 -31.60 -10.82 -21.49
N ASP A 294 -30.32 -10.58 -21.22
CA ASP A 294 -29.20 -11.35 -21.79
C ASP A 294 -28.74 -12.52 -20.90
N ALA A 295 -29.51 -12.89 -19.87
CA ALA A 295 -29.15 -13.96 -18.97
C ALA A 295 -28.88 -15.31 -19.67
N ASN A 296 -29.62 -15.63 -20.74
CA ASN A 296 -29.37 -16.86 -21.50
C ASN A 296 -28.06 -16.79 -22.30
N HIS A 297 -27.75 -15.65 -22.92
CA HIS A 297 -26.46 -15.45 -23.62
C HIS A 297 -25.29 -15.54 -22.63
N ALA A 298 -25.44 -14.94 -21.45
CA ALA A 298 -24.45 -15.05 -20.37
C ALA A 298 -24.25 -16.50 -19.89
N ILE A 299 -25.32 -17.31 -19.81
CA ILE A 299 -25.20 -18.75 -19.49
C ILE A 299 -24.41 -19.49 -20.57
N VAL A 300 -24.68 -19.23 -21.85
CA VAL A 300 -23.93 -19.84 -22.96
C VAL A 300 -22.46 -19.44 -22.90
N TYR A 301 -22.16 -18.17 -22.61
CA TYR A 301 -20.80 -17.68 -22.42
C TYR A 301 -20.08 -18.42 -21.28
N LEU A 302 -20.70 -18.54 -20.10
CA LEU A 302 -20.14 -19.31 -18.97
C LEU A 302 -19.90 -20.78 -19.35
N PHE A 303 -20.77 -21.38 -20.15
CA PHE A 303 -20.61 -22.76 -20.61
C PHE A 303 -19.37 -22.94 -21.49
N GLU A 304 -19.17 -22.11 -22.50
CA GLU A 304 -17.98 -22.22 -23.36
C GLU A 304 -16.70 -21.95 -22.57
N LYS A 305 -16.69 -20.93 -21.70
CA LYS A 305 -15.49 -20.61 -20.90
C LYS A 305 -15.12 -21.69 -19.89
N THR A 306 -16.11 -22.27 -19.20
CA THR A 306 -15.82 -23.40 -18.28
C THR A 306 -15.36 -24.65 -19.01
N LYS A 307 -15.83 -24.88 -20.24
CA LYS A 307 -15.38 -25.97 -21.11
C LYS A 307 -13.92 -25.78 -21.57
N GLU A 308 -13.46 -24.54 -21.70
CA GLU A 308 -12.06 -24.18 -21.96
C GLU A 308 -11.14 -24.32 -20.73
N GLY A 309 -11.67 -24.74 -19.58
CA GLY A 309 -10.89 -24.86 -18.34
C GLY A 309 -10.95 -23.65 -17.43
N LYS A 310 -11.67 -22.58 -17.80
CA LYS A 310 -11.72 -21.33 -17.01
C LYS A 310 -12.52 -21.52 -15.71
N ARG A 311 -12.05 -20.88 -14.64
CA ARG A 311 -12.64 -20.97 -13.30
C ARG A 311 -13.77 -19.97 -13.12
N LEU A 312 -14.87 -20.41 -12.52
CA LEU A 312 -15.99 -19.53 -12.15
C LEU A 312 -15.67 -18.72 -10.91
N THR A 313 -16.17 -17.48 -10.85
CA THR A 313 -16.07 -16.67 -9.64
C THR A 313 -17.05 -17.18 -8.56
N ILE A 314 -16.84 -16.79 -7.31
CA ILE A 314 -17.79 -17.06 -6.21
C ILE A 314 -19.19 -16.52 -6.56
N ASN A 315 -19.25 -15.36 -7.21
CA ASN A 315 -20.52 -14.76 -7.62
C ASN A 315 -21.14 -15.53 -8.80
N GLY A 316 -20.34 -16.12 -9.69
CA GLY A 316 -20.80 -17.09 -10.70
C GLY A 316 -21.52 -18.29 -10.09
N PHE A 317 -20.93 -18.94 -9.08
CA PHE A 317 -21.61 -20.02 -8.36
C PHE A 317 -22.92 -19.57 -7.71
N LYS A 318 -22.93 -18.38 -7.09
CA LYS A 318 -24.16 -17.79 -6.51
C LYS A 318 -25.22 -17.49 -7.56
N ALA A 319 -24.83 -17.03 -8.74
CA ALA A 319 -25.74 -16.76 -9.85
C ALA A 319 -26.40 -18.06 -10.33
N LEU A 320 -25.63 -19.11 -10.57
CA LEU A 320 -26.16 -20.43 -10.96
C LEU A 320 -27.09 -21.00 -9.88
N SER A 321 -26.68 -20.87 -8.61
CA SER A 321 -27.47 -21.28 -7.44
C SER A 321 -28.86 -20.62 -7.41
N LYS A 322 -28.97 -19.31 -7.69
CA LYS A 322 -30.25 -18.61 -7.81
C LYS A 322 -31.12 -19.12 -8.97
N VAL A 323 -30.52 -19.43 -10.12
CA VAL A 323 -31.28 -19.94 -11.27
C VAL A 323 -31.86 -21.33 -10.98
N ILE A 324 -31.13 -22.18 -10.26
CA ILE A 324 -31.63 -23.49 -9.81
C ILE A 324 -32.85 -23.34 -8.90
N ASP A 325 -32.84 -22.37 -7.98
CA ASP A 325 -33.98 -22.13 -7.08
C ASP A 325 -35.23 -21.65 -7.85
N ASN A 326 -35.05 -20.70 -8.77
CA ASN A 326 -36.16 -20.04 -9.47
C ASN A 326 -36.83 -20.90 -10.55
N ARG A 327 -36.17 -21.96 -11.05
CA ARG A 327 -36.72 -22.79 -12.13
C ARG A 327 -37.35 -24.08 -11.59
N SER A 328 -38.52 -24.41 -12.14
CA SER A 328 -39.25 -25.66 -11.82
C SER A 328 -38.54 -26.91 -12.32
N LYS A 329 -37.73 -26.78 -13.39
CA LYS A 329 -36.87 -27.83 -13.95
C LYS A 329 -35.42 -27.37 -13.92
N LEU A 330 -34.50 -28.30 -13.64
CA LEU A 330 -33.07 -28.03 -13.75
C LEU A 330 -32.71 -27.81 -15.21
N ASN A 331 -32.00 -26.72 -15.52
CA ASN A 331 -31.50 -26.46 -16.86
C ASN A 331 -30.27 -27.35 -17.11
N GLU A 332 -30.25 -28.08 -18.23
CA GLU A 332 -29.14 -28.93 -18.65
C GLU A 332 -27.85 -28.13 -18.84
N GLU A 333 -27.93 -26.90 -19.36
CA GLU A 333 -26.75 -26.03 -19.55
C GLU A 333 -26.09 -25.67 -18.22
N ILE A 334 -26.89 -25.42 -17.18
CA ILE A 334 -26.36 -25.12 -15.83
C ILE A 334 -25.65 -26.34 -15.25
N LEU A 335 -26.20 -27.54 -15.46
CA LEU A 335 -25.53 -28.77 -15.05
C LEU A 335 -24.21 -28.96 -15.79
N LYS A 336 -24.18 -28.68 -17.10
CA LYS A 336 -22.95 -28.76 -17.89
C LYS A 336 -21.88 -27.77 -17.40
N ILE A 337 -22.27 -26.54 -17.07
CA ILE A 337 -21.35 -25.55 -16.48
C ILE A 337 -20.75 -26.10 -15.17
N ILE A 338 -21.59 -26.62 -14.28
CA ILE A 338 -21.14 -27.16 -12.97
C ILE A 338 -20.26 -28.41 -13.18
N LEU A 339 -20.60 -29.27 -14.14
CA LEU A 339 -19.81 -30.45 -14.49
C LEU A 339 -18.43 -30.05 -15.05
N ASN A 340 -18.37 -29.09 -15.96
CA ASN A 340 -17.09 -28.58 -16.46
C ASN A 340 -16.24 -28.03 -15.30
N THR A 341 -16.88 -27.27 -14.42
CA THR A 341 -16.22 -26.69 -13.24
C THR A 341 -15.66 -27.77 -12.31
N SER A 342 -16.40 -28.87 -12.07
CA SER A 342 -15.91 -29.99 -11.28
C SER A 342 -14.84 -30.83 -11.99
N ASN A 343 -14.91 -30.96 -13.32
CA ASN A 343 -13.83 -31.58 -14.12
C ASN A 343 -12.53 -30.77 -14.03
N ASN A 344 -12.61 -29.44 -13.94
CA ASN A 344 -11.47 -28.54 -13.81
C ASN A 344 -10.95 -28.44 -12.36
N GLU A 345 -11.30 -29.40 -11.50
CA GLU A 345 -10.89 -29.48 -10.10
C GLU A 345 -11.27 -28.26 -9.24
N GLN A 346 -12.21 -27.43 -9.71
CA GLN A 346 -12.61 -26.25 -8.96
C GLN A 346 -13.58 -26.61 -7.83
N ILE A 347 -13.30 -26.09 -6.64
CA ILE A 347 -14.13 -26.24 -5.44
C ILE A 347 -15.51 -25.61 -5.69
N ILE A 348 -16.55 -26.45 -5.69
CA ILE A 348 -17.96 -26.02 -5.75
C ILE A 348 -18.43 -25.65 -4.34
N THR A 349 -19.23 -24.58 -4.21
CA THR A 349 -19.74 -24.10 -2.92
C THR A 349 -20.77 -25.04 -2.28
N ASP A 350 -20.72 -25.20 -0.96
CA ASP A 350 -21.63 -26.07 -0.21
C ASP A 350 -23.11 -25.76 -0.45
N ASP A 351 -23.47 -24.47 -0.55
CA ASP A 351 -24.83 -24.03 -0.87
C ASP A 351 -25.32 -24.62 -2.21
N LEU A 352 -24.45 -24.57 -3.24
CA LEU A 352 -24.78 -25.12 -4.54
C LEU A 352 -24.86 -26.65 -4.49
N ILE A 353 -23.94 -27.31 -3.79
CA ILE A 353 -23.98 -28.77 -3.58
C ILE A 353 -25.30 -29.19 -2.93
N GLN A 354 -25.70 -28.55 -1.83
CA GLN A 354 -26.96 -28.84 -1.14
C GLN A 354 -28.19 -28.67 -2.05
N LYS A 355 -28.19 -27.66 -2.92
CA LYS A 355 -29.28 -27.45 -3.89
C LYS A 355 -29.32 -28.54 -4.96
N LEU A 356 -28.16 -28.99 -5.45
CA LEU A 356 -28.07 -30.12 -6.37
C LEU A 356 -28.57 -31.41 -5.71
N VAL A 357 -28.19 -31.67 -4.45
CA VAL A 357 -28.66 -32.83 -3.66
C VAL A 357 -30.19 -32.84 -3.52
N LYS A 358 -30.79 -31.69 -3.15
CA LYS A 358 -32.25 -31.55 -3.01
C LYS A 358 -33.00 -31.83 -4.31
N ARG A 359 -32.39 -31.50 -5.45
CA ARG A 359 -32.97 -31.73 -6.78
C ARG A 359 -32.66 -33.13 -7.35
N PHE A 360 -31.74 -33.88 -6.73
CA PHE A 360 -31.39 -35.23 -7.13
C PHE A 360 -32.51 -36.24 -6.80
N LYS A 361 -33.07 -36.85 -7.85
CA LYS A 361 -34.14 -37.84 -7.86
C LYS A 361 -33.60 -39.12 -8.53
N PRO A 362 -33.38 -40.22 -7.79
CA PRO A 362 -32.73 -41.46 -8.26
C PRO A 362 -33.34 -42.12 -9.51
N HIS A 363 -34.56 -41.75 -9.91
CA HIS A 363 -35.31 -42.42 -10.97
C HIS A 363 -35.55 -41.55 -12.21
N LYS A 364 -34.82 -40.44 -12.36
CA LYS A 364 -34.83 -39.60 -13.57
C LYS A 364 -33.41 -39.48 -14.11
N VAL A 365 -33.29 -39.31 -15.44
CA VAL A 365 -31.99 -39.09 -16.11
C VAL A 365 -31.29 -37.91 -15.46
N GLN A 366 -30.29 -38.24 -14.63
CA GLN A 366 -29.51 -37.31 -13.81
C GLN A 366 -28.02 -37.59 -13.99
N LYS A 367 -27.65 -38.05 -15.20
CA LYS A 367 -26.27 -38.39 -15.59
C LYS A 367 -25.28 -37.30 -15.19
N TYR A 368 -25.57 -36.04 -15.53
CA TYR A 368 -24.71 -34.92 -15.16
C TYR A 368 -24.57 -34.72 -13.64
N LEU A 369 -25.64 -34.95 -12.85
CA LEU A 369 -25.56 -34.83 -11.39
C LEU A 369 -24.70 -35.94 -10.78
N LEU A 370 -24.84 -37.18 -11.28
CA LEU A 370 -23.97 -38.29 -10.87
C LEU A 370 -22.50 -37.97 -11.15
N GLU A 371 -22.19 -37.56 -12.37
CA GLU A 371 -20.82 -37.19 -12.77
C GLU A 371 -20.28 -36.02 -11.93
N ILE A 372 -21.10 -34.99 -11.66
CA ILE A 372 -20.71 -33.90 -10.76
C ILE A 372 -20.33 -34.44 -9.38
N PHE A 373 -21.18 -35.28 -8.77
CA PHE A 373 -20.90 -35.83 -7.44
C PHE A 373 -19.67 -36.75 -7.43
N GLU A 374 -19.46 -37.55 -8.48
CA GLU A 374 -18.24 -38.36 -8.61
C GLU A 374 -16.99 -37.49 -8.67
N ASN A 375 -17.02 -36.39 -9.43
CA ASN A 375 -15.92 -35.45 -9.51
C ASN A 375 -15.67 -34.74 -8.17
N LEU A 376 -16.71 -34.35 -7.44
CA LEU A 376 -16.54 -33.79 -6.10
C LEU A 376 -15.76 -34.74 -5.17
N VAL A 377 -16.06 -36.04 -5.19
CA VAL A 377 -15.30 -37.04 -4.40
C VAL A 377 -13.86 -37.13 -4.88
N LYS A 378 -13.62 -37.19 -6.21
CA LYS A 378 -12.26 -37.22 -6.78
C LYS A 378 -11.44 -35.99 -6.37
N ASN A 379 -12.09 -34.83 -6.30
CA ASN A 379 -11.48 -33.55 -5.91
C ASN A 379 -11.38 -33.38 -4.38
N ASN A 380 -11.66 -34.43 -3.59
CA ASN A 380 -11.64 -34.40 -2.13
C ASN A 380 -12.61 -33.38 -1.50
N GLN A 381 -13.71 -33.04 -2.16
CA GLN A 381 -14.78 -32.24 -1.56
C GLN A 381 -15.77 -33.13 -0.82
N ASP A 382 -16.19 -32.68 0.37
CA ASP A 382 -17.18 -33.39 1.15
C ASP A 382 -18.55 -33.39 0.47
N ILE A 383 -19.21 -34.55 0.48
CA ILE A 383 -20.56 -34.71 -0.07
C ILE A 383 -21.54 -34.93 1.09
N PRO A 384 -22.69 -34.24 1.10
CA PRO A 384 -23.70 -34.45 2.13
C PRO A 384 -24.08 -35.92 2.30
N ASN A 385 -24.15 -36.38 3.56
CA ASN A 385 -24.49 -37.77 3.93
C ASN A 385 -25.80 -38.26 3.30
N GLU A 386 -26.71 -37.35 2.96
CA GLU A 386 -27.98 -37.62 2.28
C GLU A 386 -27.82 -38.32 0.91
N LEU A 387 -26.68 -38.18 0.25
CA LEU A 387 -26.36 -38.89 -1.00
C LEU A 387 -25.82 -40.30 -0.78
N SER A 388 -25.26 -40.60 0.40
CA SER A 388 -24.74 -41.93 0.75
C SER A 388 -25.84 -43.01 0.87
N PHE A 389 -27.09 -42.58 1.08
CA PHE A 389 -28.28 -43.43 1.15
C PHE A 389 -28.95 -43.67 -0.21
N LYS A 390 -28.54 -42.98 -1.28
CA LYS A 390 -29.09 -43.15 -2.64
C LYS A 390 -28.19 -44.12 -3.41
N SER A 391 -28.68 -45.33 -3.65
CA SER A 391 -27.92 -46.56 -3.94
C SER A 391 -26.85 -46.50 -5.03
N GLU A 392 -27.04 -45.73 -6.10
CA GLU A 392 -26.09 -45.65 -7.23
C GLU A 392 -24.83 -44.81 -6.90
N ILE A 393 -24.99 -43.72 -6.15
CA ILE A 393 -23.86 -42.90 -5.67
C ILE A 393 -23.16 -43.61 -4.52
N GLY A 394 -23.93 -44.27 -3.65
CA GLY A 394 -23.41 -45.06 -2.54
C GLY A 394 -22.40 -46.12 -2.98
N GLU A 395 -22.58 -46.79 -4.13
CA GLU A 395 -21.61 -47.76 -4.64
C GLU A 395 -20.37 -47.12 -5.27
N SER A 396 -20.53 -46.09 -6.10
CA SER A 396 -19.41 -45.35 -6.72
C SER A 396 -18.52 -44.69 -5.65
N VAL A 397 -19.13 -43.96 -4.70
CA VAL A 397 -18.43 -43.29 -3.59
C VAL A 397 -17.79 -44.30 -2.63
N LYS A 398 -18.45 -45.42 -2.32
CA LYS A 398 -17.84 -46.49 -1.49
C LYS A 398 -16.63 -47.12 -2.18
N ASN A 399 -16.66 -47.31 -3.49
CA ASN A 399 -15.54 -47.88 -4.24
C ASN A 399 -14.34 -46.92 -4.30
N THR A 400 -14.57 -45.62 -4.54
CA THR A 400 -13.49 -44.61 -4.52
C THR A 400 -12.91 -44.41 -3.12
N THR A 401 -13.75 -44.38 -2.08
CA THR A 401 -13.31 -44.21 -0.67
C THR A 401 -12.55 -45.45 -0.17
N ARG A 402 -12.98 -46.66 -0.55
CA ARG A 402 -12.24 -47.91 -0.26
C ARG A 402 -10.87 -47.93 -0.92
N HIS A 403 -10.77 -47.46 -2.16
CA HIS A 403 -9.48 -47.40 -2.86
C HIS A 403 -8.52 -46.39 -2.21
N ARG A 404 -9.05 -45.26 -1.71
CA ARG A 404 -8.29 -44.24 -0.96
C ARG A 404 -7.79 -44.74 0.40
N LEU A 405 -8.64 -45.44 1.16
CA LEU A 405 -8.23 -46.07 2.42
C LEU A 405 -7.13 -47.11 2.19
N ALA A 406 -7.23 -47.91 1.12
CA ALA A 406 -6.22 -48.88 0.76
C ALA A 406 -4.85 -48.24 0.44
N MET A 407 -4.81 -47.09 -0.23
CA MET A 407 -3.56 -46.35 -0.53
C MET A 407 -2.96 -45.62 0.67
N LEU A 408 -3.75 -45.24 1.67
CA LEU A 408 -3.25 -44.59 2.89
C LEU A 408 -2.76 -45.59 3.95
N THR A 409 -3.12 -46.86 3.81
CA THR A 409 -2.71 -47.97 4.69
C THR A 409 -1.63 -48.88 4.09
N SER A 410 -1.15 -48.56 2.88
CA SER A 410 -0.02 -49.18 2.19
C SER A 410 1.17 -48.23 2.19
#